data_AF-A0A151Z304-F1
#
_entry.id   AF-A0A151Z304-F1
#
_cell.length_a   1.000
_cell.length_b   1.000
_cell.length_c   1.000
_cell.angle_alpha   90.00
_cell.angle_beta   90.00
_cell.angle_gamma   90.00
#
_symmetry.space_group_name_H-M   'P 1'
#
loop_
_entity.id
_entity.type
_entity.pdbx_description
1 polymer ?
#
loop_
_entity_poly.entity_id
_entity_poly.type
_entity_poly.pdbx_seq_one_letter_code
_entity_poly.pdbx_strand_id
1 'polypeptide(L)'
;MDLYRGREHRDGYGRDSYRGGDSYRDREREREIHMKNRTCFNCNGYGHIAKDCSSSGSSFYHPYSGDRGRSRYDYRDRSRDRSRDRSRSRDRSRERRRDRRDRSRSNERPRRRDRSRDRSSERSRRERSRDRSRERSGDRRREKSPRQPSIGSPNRITSH
;
A
#
# COMPACT_ATOMS: atom_id res chain seq x y z
N MET A 1 25.20 16.01 32.83
CA MET A 1 26.27 15.81 31.83
C MET A 1 25.82 14.67 30.92
N ASP A 2 24.80 14.92 30.10
CA ASP A 2 24.20 13.91 29.23
C ASP A 2 24.81 14.01 27.83
N LEU A 3 25.86 13.23 27.61
CA LEU A 3 26.59 13.13 26.35
C LEU A 3 26.09 11.94 25.53
N TYR A 4 24.92 12.04 24.88
CA TYR A 4 24.58 11.20 23.72
C TYR A 4 23.77 11.99 22.70
N ARG A 5 24.49 12.84 21.96
CA ARG A 5 23.96 13.61 20.84
C ARG A 5 24.34 12.91 19.53
N GLY A 6 23.34 12.54 18.73
CA GLY A 6 23.44 12.52 17.26
C GLY A 6 23.64 11.16 16.58
N ARG A 7 22.59 10.68 15.91
CA ARG A 7 22.70 10.19 14.52
C ARG A 7 21.34 10.23 13.84
N GLU A 8 20.96 11.41 13.38
CA GLU A 8 19.87 11.59 12.42
C GLU A 8 20.35 11.07 11.05
N HIS A 9 19.83 9.92 10.62
CA HIS A 9 20.01 9.47 9.24
C HIS A 9 18.95 10.14 8.38
N ARG A 10 19.31 11.33 7.87
CA ARG A 10 18.51 12.13 6.96
C ARG A 10 18.57 11.46 5.58
N ASP A 11 17.60 10.62 5.26
CA ASP A 11 17.41 10.06 3.92
C ASP A 11 17.01 11.18 2.95
N GLY A 12 18.02 11.90 2.46
CA GLY A 12 17.91 13.00 1.52
C GLY A 12 18.33 12.58 0.12
N TYR A 13 17.65 11.61 -0.49
CA TYR A 13 17.59 11.53 -1.95
C TYR A 13 16.45 12.45 -2.42
N GLY A 14 16.73 13.74 -2.35
CA GLY A 14 15.90 14.77 -2.93
C GLY A 14 15.81 14.56 -4.44
N ARG A 15 14.68 13.99 -4.87
CA ARG A 15 13.81 14.51 -5.93
C ARG A 15 14.49 15.43 -6.96
N ASP A 16 15.45 14.90 -7.71
CA ASP A 16 15.83 15.49 -8.99
C ASP A 16 14.67 15.30 -9.94
N SER A 17 13.83 16.31 -9.91
CA SER A 17 12.66 16.53 -10.72
C SER A 17 13.07 16.38 -12.17
N TYR A 18 12.56 15.34 -12.82
CA TYR A 18 12.64 15.10 -14.26
C TYR A 18 12.06 16.30 -15.03
N ARG A 19 12.85 17.38 -15.16
CA ARG A 19 12.61 18.52 -16.04
C ARG A 19 13.53 18.35 -17.25
N GLY A 20 13.29 17.31 -18.02
CA GLY A 20 14.13 16.94 -19.17
C GLY A 20 13.40 16.16 -20.25
N GLY A 21 12.07 16.30 -20.31
CA GLY A 21 11.20 15.54 -21.22
C GLY A 21 11.18 16.05 -22.67
N ASP A 22 11.71 17.24 -22.94
CA ASP A 22 11.57 17.90 -24.25
C ASP A 22 12.85 17.86 -25.11
N SER A 23 13.98 17.40 -24.55
CA SER A 23 15.30 17.47 -25.19
C SER A 23 15.46 16.65 -26.48
N TYR A 24 14.59 15.65 -26.70
CA TYR A 24 14.61 14.85 -27.93
C TYR A 24 13.79 15.47 -29.05
N ARG A 25 12.60 16.00 -28.72
CA ARG A 25 11.70 16.61 -29.72
C ARG A 25 12.21 17.96 -30.22
N ASP A 26 12.83 18.77 -29.35
CA ASP A 26 13.44 20.03 -29.76
C ASP A 26 14.68 19.80 -30.63
N ARG A 27 15.53 18.82 -30.27
CA ARG A 27 16.71 18.46 -31.08
C ARG A 27 16.33 17.88 -32.45
N GLU A 28 15.25 17.11 -32.54
CA GLU A 28 14.73 16.63 -33.83
C GLU A 28 14.20 17.77 -34.68
N ARG A 29 13.44 18.70 -34.08
CA ARG A 29 12.94 19.91 -34.78
C ARG A 29 14.09 20.77 -35.29
N GLU A 30 15.11 21.01 -34.48
CA GLU A 30 16.31 21.76 -34.88
C GLU A 30 17.04 21.05 -36.02
N ARG A 31 17.18 19.72 -35.94
CA ARG A 31 17.80 18.92 -37.01
C ARG A 31 16.99 19.00 -38.31
N GLU A 32 15.66 18.97 -38.23
CA GLU A 32 14.76 19.06 -39.37
C GLU A 32 14.84 20.43 -40.05
N ILE A 33 14.79 21.51 -39.27
CA ILE A 33 14.93 22.89 -39.78
C ILE A 33 16.32 23.06 -40.42
N HIS A 34 17.36 22.57 -39.76
CA HIS A 34 18.72 22.68 -40.28
C HIS A 34 18.88 21.84 -41.56
N MET A 35 18.32 20.63 -41.67
CA MET A 35 18.40 19.80 -42.88
C MET A 35 17.64 20.42 -44.07
N LYS A 36 16.48 21.05 -43.81
CA LYS A 36 15.66 21.70 -44.84
C LYS A 36 16.33 22.91 -45.49
N ASN A 37 17.10 23.67 -44.72
CA ASN A 37 17.81 24.86 -45.20
C ASN A 37 19.18 24.56 -45.81
N ARG A 38 19.63 23.29 -45.81
CA ARG A 38 20.91 22.92 -46.43
C ARG A 38 20.76 22.83 -47.96
N THR A 39 21.72 23.44 -48.64
CA THR A 39 21.92 23.31 -50.08
C THR A 39 22.93 22.20 -50.37
N CYS A 40 22.63 21.36 -51.35
CA CYS A 40 23.52 20.33 -51.84
C CYS A 40 24.64 20.96 -52.67
N PHE A 41 25.89 20.74 -52.26
CA PHE A 41 27.06 21.26 -52.99
C PHE A 41 27.32 20.55 -54.32
N ASN A 42 26.63 19.44 -54.62
CA ASN A 42 26.83 18.65 -55.84
C ASN A 42 25.83 19.01 -56.96
N CYS A 43 24.58 19.28 -56.62
CA CYS A 43 23.51 19.56 -57.60
C CYS A 43 22.78 20.89 -57.36
N ASN A 44 23.23 21.67 -56.38
CA ASN A 44 22.63 22.94 -55.95
C ASN A 44 21.15 22.83 -55.49
N GLY A 45 20.62 21.61 -55.31
CA GLY A 45 19.28 21.38 -54.77
C GLY A 45 19.17 21.63 -53.26
N TYR A 46 17.96 21.78 -52.75
CA TYR A 46 17.68 22.03 -51.33
C TYR A 46 17.24 20.76 -50.59
N GLY A 47 17.32 20.78 -49.25
CA GLY A 47 16.78 19.72 -48.39
C GLY A 47 17.70 18.51 -48.19
N HIS A 48 18.91 18.54 -48.75
CA HIS A 48 19.92 17.51 -48.56
C HIS A 48 21.34 18.09 -48.76
N ILE A 49 22.35 17.42 -48.22
CA ILE A 49 23.77 17.75 -48.45
C ILE A 49 24.35 16.87 -49.54
N ALA A 50 25.55 17.21 -50.04
CA ALA A 50 26.25 16.42 -51.06
C ALA A 50 26.41 14.93 -50.71
N LYS A 51 26.44 14.58 -49.41
CA LYS A 51 26.52 13.18 -48.94
C LYS A 51 25.24 12.38 -49.20
N ASP A 52 24.09 13.04 -49.23
CA ASP A 52 22.75 12.44 -49.42
C ASP A 52 22.18 12.76 -50.81
N CYS A 53 23.03 13.20 -51.74
CA CYS A 53 22.60 13.56 -53.09
C CYS A 53 22.16 12.31 -53.85
N SER A 54 20.90 12.27 -54.31
CA SER A 54 20.39 11.13 -55.11
C SER A 54 21.12 10.98 -56.45
N SER A 55 21.74 12.06 -56.95
CA SER A 55 22.55 12.04 -58.18
C SER A 55 23.91 11.36 -57.98
N SER A 56 24.42 11.24 -56.75
CA SER A 56 25.54 10.34 -56.43
C SER A 56 25.02 8.92 -56.24
N GLY A 57 24.27 8.44 -57.24
CA GLY A 57 23.65 7.12 -57.29
C GLY A 57 24.67 5.98 -57.46
N SER A 58 25.66 5.87 -56.58
CA SER A 58 26.18 4.55 -56.26
C SER A 58 25.17 3.89 -55.34
N SER A 59 24.31 3.08 -55.94
CA SER A 59 23.57 1.99 -55.31
C SER A 59 24.51 1.23 -54.35
N PHE A 60 24.62 1.70 -53.11
CA PHE A 60 25.22 0.91 -52.06
C PHE A 60 24.16 -0.10 -51.65
N TYR A 61 24.25 -1.27 -52.29
CA TYR A 61 24.32 -2.50 -51.54
C TYR A 61 25.06 -2.18 -50.23
N HIS A 62 24.31 -2.02 -49.14
CA HIS A 62 24.86 -1.85 -47.81
C HIS A 62 24.95 -3.29 -47.28
N PRO A 63 26.08 -4.02 -47.44
CA PRO A 63 26.19 -5.42 -47.00
C PRO A 63 26.07 -5.62 -45.48
N TYR A 64 25.63 -4.60 -44.73
CA TYR A 64 25.51 -4.58 -43.28
C TYR A 64 24.13 -4.11 -42.78
N SER A 65 23.09 -4.17 -43.60
CA SER A 65 21.71 -4.10 -43.12
C SER A 65 21.21 -5.52 -42.85
N GLY A 66 21.63 -6.08 -41.72
CA GLY A 66 21.09 -7.35 -41.23
C GLY A 66 22.13 -8.25 -40.58
N ASP A 67 21.93 -8.49 -39.29
CA ASP A 67 22.10 -9.83 -38.72
C ASP A 67 23.48 -10.52 -38.79
N ARG A 68 24.60 -9.83 -38.59
CA ARG A 68 25.84 -10.54 -38.17
C ARG A 68 26.67 -9.75 -37.16
N GLY A 69 26.22 -9.77 -35.91
CA GLY A 69 26.97 -9.10 -34.86
C GLY A 69 26.48 -9.36 -33.45
N ARG A 70 25.95 -10.55 -33.12
CA ARG A 70 25.83 -10.94 -31.71
C ARG A 70 27.22 -11.29 -31.18
N SER A 71 27.97 -10.25 -30.83
CA SER A 71 29.24 -10.36 -30.14
C SER A 71 29.08 -11.20 -28.87
N ARG A 72 30.10 -12.00 -28.51
CA ARG A 72 30.13 -12.79 -27.27
C ARG A 72 29.91 -11.91 -26.02
N TYR A 73 30.18 -10.60 -26.13
CA TYR A 73 29.93 -9.60 -25.11
C TYR A 73 28.44 -9.25 -24.95
N ASP A 74 27.67 -9.15 -26.05
CA ASP A 74 26.20 -8.91 -26.03
C ASP A 74 25.42 -10.03 -25.32
N TYR A 75 25.84 -11.29 -25.47
CA TYR A 75 25.18 -12.41 -24.79
C TYR A 75 25.36 -12.38 -23.28
N ARG A 76 26.52 -11.93 -22.80
CA ARG A 76 26.82 -11.87 -21.37
C ARG A 76 26.05 -10.74 -20.69
N ASP A 77 25.89 -9.61 -21.38
CA ASP A 77 25.11 -8.48 -20.91
C ASP A 77 23.61 -8.79 -20.85
N ARG A 78 23.05 -9.35 -21.93
CA ARG A 78 21.63 -9.80 -21.95
C ARG A 78 21.31 -10.86 -20.90
N SER A 79 22.27 -11.75 -20.60
CA SER A 79 22.11 -12.76 -19.55
C SER A 79 22.12 -12.12 -18.16
N ARG A 80 22.96 -11.10 -17.94
CA ARG A 80 22.98 -10.32 -16.70
C ARG A 80 21.70 -9.51 -16.53
N ASP A 81 21.19 -8.86 -17.57
CA ASP A 81 19.92 -8.11 -17.49
C ASP A 81 18.74 -9.03 -17.20
N ARG A 82 18.63 -10.17 -17.90
CA ARG A 82 17.59 -11.17 -17.59
C ARG A 82 17.69 -11.69 -16.15
N SER A 83 18.91 -11.85 -15.63
CA SER A 83 19.12 -12.28 -14.24
C SER A 83 18.71 -11.20 -13.25
N ARG A 84 19.04 -9.93 -13.53
CA ARG A 84 18.63 -8.77 -12.73
C ARG A 84 17.11 -8.61 -12.73
N ASP A 85 16.44 -8.73 -13.88
CA ASP A 85 14.98 -8.66 -13.97
C ASP A 85 14.28 -9.78 -13.20
N ARG A 86 14.82 -11.01 -13.26
CA ARG A 86 14.32 -12.13 -12.45
C ARG A 86 14.47 -11.86 -10.96
N SER A 87 15.62 -11.34 -10.52
CA SER A 87 15.84 -10.97 -9.11
C SER A 87 14.88 -9.87 -8.65
N ARG A 88 14.77 -8.77 -9.41
CA ARG A 88 13.84 -7.67 -9.13
C ARG A 88 12.38 -8.16 -9.05
N SER A 89 11.98 -9.06 -9.93
CA SER A 89 10.63 -9.66 -9.92
C SER A 89 10.37 -10.50 -8.68
N ARG A 90 11.37 -11.27 -8.22
CA ARG A 90 11.29 -12.03 -6.97
C ARG A 90 11.19 -11.12 -5.75
N ASP A 91 11.97 -10.04 -5.69
CA ASP A 91 11.93 -9.12 -4.56
C ASP A 91 10.61 -8.35 -4.48
N ARG A 92 10.09 -7.84 -5.60
CA ARG A 92 8.72 -7.26 -5.67
C ARG A 92 7.65 -8.26 -5.23
N SER A 93 7.80 -9.53 -5.56
CA SER A 93 6.85 -10.58 -5.13
C SER A 93 6.92 -10.84 -3.62
N ARG A 94 8.13 -10.80 -3.03
CA ARG A 94 8.33 -10.94 -1.58
C ARG A 94 7.74 -9.75 -0.82
N GLU A 95 7.95 -8.54 -1.32
CA GLU A 95 7.39 -7.31 -0.74
C GLU A 95 5.85 -7.33 -0.74
N ARG A 96 5.23 -7.64 -1.89
CA ARG A 96 3.76 -7.82 -1.99
C ARG A 96 3.22 -8.86 -0.99
N ARG A 97 3.97 -9.94 -0.72
CA ARG A 97 3.59 -10.96 0.28
C ARG A 97 3.69 -10.41 1.71
N ARG A 98 4.72 -9.62 2.03
CA ARG A 98 4.86 -8.94 3.33
C ARG A 98 3.72 -7.96 3.56
N ASP A 99 3.42 -7.10 2.59
CA ASP A 99 2.33 -6.13 2.67
C ASP A 99 0.98 -6.80 2.91
N ARG A 100 0.68 -7.91 2.21
CA ARG A 100 -0.54 -8.69 2.43
C ARG A 100 -0.60 -9.23 3.86
N ARG A 101 0.51 -9.77 4.39
CA ARG A 101 0.58 -10.29 5.76
C ARG A 101 0.37 -9.19 6.79
N ASP A 102 0.97 -8.03 6.60
CA ASP A 102 0.85 -6.90 7.53
C ASP A 102 -0.55 -6.30 7.50
N ARG A 103 -1.18 -6.18 6.32
CA ARG A 103 -2.60 -5.82 6.22
C ARG A 103 -3.51 -6.82 6.93
N SER A 104 -3.28 -8.13 6.78
CA SER A 104 -4.06 -9.15 7.49
C SER A 104 -3.91 -9.02 9.01
N ARG A 105 -2.68 -8.82 9.52
CA ARG A 105 -2.42 -8.62 10.95
C ARG A 105 -3.08 -7.34 11.48
N SER A 106 -2.98 -6.25 10.74
CA SER A 106 -3.58 -4.96 11.08
C SER A 106 -5.11 -5.01 11.08
N ASN A 107 -5.72 -5.83 10.21
CA ASN A 107 -7.17 -6.04 10.20
C ASN A 107 -7.65 -7.02 11.27
N GLU A 108 -6.85 -8.01 11.67
CA GLU A 108 -7.21 -8.95 12.74
C GLU A 108 -7.10 -8.34 14.14
N ARG A 109 -6.15 -7.44 14.39
CA ARG A 109 -5.97 -6.76 15.69
C ARG A 109 -7.23 -6.04 16.20
N PRO A 110 -7.91 -5.17 15.43
CA PRO A 110 -9.14 -4.51 15.88
C PRO A 110 -10.26 -5.52 16.05
N ARG A 111 -10.44 -6.48 15.13
CA ARG A 111 -11.45 -7.54 15.24
C ARG A 111 -11.32 -8.37 16.52
N ARG A 112 -10.09 -8.66 16.97
CA ARG A 112 -9.85 -9.33 18.26
C ARG A 112 -10.19 -8.43 19.44
N ARG A 113 -9.85 -7.14 19.38
CA ARG A 113 -10.15 -6.16 20.44
C ARG A 113 -11.65 -5.93 20.60
N ASP A 114 -12.39 -5.81 19.50
CA ASP A 114 -13.84 -5.61 19.50
C ASP A 114 -14.56 -6.84 20.07
N ARG A 115 -14.21 -8.05 19.61
CA ARG A 115 -14.76 -9.30 20.18
C ARG A 115 -14.50 -9.45 21.68
N SER A 116 -13.33 -9.03 22.17
CA SER A 116 -13.04 -9.04 23.61
C SER A 116 -13.92 -8.04 24.36
N ARG A 117 -14.13 -6.84 23.81
CA ARG A 117 -15.00 -5.80 24.41
C ARG A 117 -16.46 -6.24 24.46
N ASP A 118 -16.95 -6.89 23.41
CA ASP A 118 -18.31 -7.43 23.35
C ASP A 118 -18.51 -8.52 24.41
N ARG A 119 -17.59 -9.48 24.52
CA ARG A 119 -17.64 -10.54 25.55
C ARG A 119 -17.62 -9.97 26.97
N SER A 120 -16.76 -8.97 27.25
CA SER A 120 -16.75 -8.29 28.55
C SER A 120 -18.07 -7.59 28.83
N SER A 121 -18.63 -6.91 27.84
CA SER A 121 -19.91 -6.21 27.96
C SER A 121 -21.08 -7.17 28.22
N GLU A 122 -21.11 -8.32 27.54
CA GLU A 122 -22.09 -9.38 27.80
C GLU A 122 -21.97 -9.95 29.21
N ARG A 123 -20.74 -10.17 29.70
CA ARG A 123 -20.50 -10.66 31.07
C ARG A 123 -21.08 -9.70 32.10
N SER A 124 -20.79 -8.41 31.97
CA SER A 124 -21.32 -7.37 32.87
C SER A 124 -22.85 -7.26 32.81
N ARG A 125 -23.45 -7.41 31.61
CA ARG A 125 -24.92 -7.44 31.48
C ARG A 125 -25.52 -8.66 32.21
N ARG A 126 -24.92 -9.84 32.08
CA ARG A 126 -25.37 -11.06 32.76
C ARG A 126 -25.24 -10.95 34.28
N GLU A 127 -24.16 -10.36 34.79
CA GLU A 127 -23.98 -10.10 36.23
C GLU A 127 -25.06 -9.16 36.77
N ARG A 128 -25.27 -7.99 36.13
CA ARG A 128 -26.34 -7.06 36.53
C ARG A 128 -27.73 -7.71 36.52
N SER A 129 -28.04 -8.56 35.54
CA SER A 129 -29.31 -9.29 35.50
C SER A 129 -29.45 -10.29 36.65
N ARG A 130 -28.36 -10.97 37.04
CA ARG A 130 -28.35 -11.87 38.20
C ARG A 130 -28.55 -11.10 39.50
N ASP A 131 -27.90 -9.96 39.67
CA ASP A 131 -28.04 -9.13 40.87
C ASP A 131 -29.47 -8.61 41.03
N ARG A 132 -30.08 -8.06 39.96
CA ARG A 132 -31.50 -7.70 39.96
C ARG A 132 -32.43 -8.87 40.29
N SER A 133 -32.11 -10.08 39.84
CA SER A 133 -32.90 -11.28 40.14
C SER A 133 -32.79 -11.70 41.61
N ARG A 134 -31.61 -11.51 42.21
CA ARG A 134 -31.35 -11.75 43.64
C ARG A 134 -32.09 -10.74 44.50
N GLU A 135 -32.02 -9.45 44.17
CA GLU A 135 -32.77 -8.38 44.84
C GLU A 135 -34.27 -8.70 44.83
N ARG A 136 -34.84 -8.97 43.65
CA ARG A 136 -36.25 -9.32 43.51
C ARG A 136 -36.66 -10.58 44.29
N SER A 137 -35.75 -11.54 44.47
CA SER A 137 -36.01 -12.75 45.25
C SER A 137 -35.84 -12.53 46.76
N GLY A 138 -34.93 -11.63 47.16
CA GLY A 138 -34.73 -11.20 48.54
C GLY A 138 -35.95 -10.44 49.07
N ASP A 139 -36.50 -9.52 48.26
CA ASP A 139 -37.73 -8.79 48.60
C ASP A 139 -38.91 -9.75 48.81
N ARG A 140 -39.06 -10.76 47.95
CA ARG A 140 -40.09 -11.80 48.12
C ARG A 140 -39.93 -12.63 49.39
N ARG A 141 -38.71 -12.80 49.92
CA ARG A 141 -38.48 -13.49 51.20
C ARG A 141 -38.78 -12.58 52.40
N ARG A 142 -38.54 -11.27 52.27
CA ARG A 142 -38.82 -10.28 53.33
C ARG A 142 -40.31 -10.01 53.52
N GLU A 143 -41.12 -10.09 52.47
CA GLU A 143 -42.58 -9.96 52.58
C GLU A 143 -43.28 -11.21 53.15
N LYS A 144 -42.58 -12.34 53.22
CA LYS A 144 -43.11 -13.58 53.81
C LYS A 144 -42.74 -13.73 55.29
N SER A 145 -42.74 -12.63 56.05
CA SER A 145 -42.75 -12.67 57.51
C SER A 145 -44.19 -12.91 58.00
N PRO A 146 -44.44 -13.89 58.88
CA PRO A 146 -45.78 -14.23 59.31
C PRO A 146 -46.41 -13.08 60.09
N ARG A 147 -47.62 -12.67 59.69
CA ARG A 147 -48.48 -11.78 60.47
C ARG A 147 -48.73 -12.44 61.83
N GLN A 148 -48.40 -11.74 62.91
CA GLN A 148 -48.66 -12.17 64.29
C GLN A 148 -50.15 -12.50 64.46
N PRO A 149 -50.54 -13.60 65.13
CA PRO A 149 -51.94 -13.89 65.42
C PRO A 149 -52.49 -12.86 66.41
N SER A 150 -53.63 -12.24 66.07
CA SER A 150 -54.34 -11.31 66.93
C SER A 150 -54.80 -12.01 68.20
N ILE A 151 -54.29 -11.53 69.33
CA ILE A 151 -54.64 -11.97 70.67
C ILE A 151 -56.15 -11.76 70.86
N GLY A 152 -56.90 -12.85 71.07
CA GLY A 152 -58.35 -12.80 71.26
C GLY A 152 -58.73 -11.97 72.49
N SER A 153 -59.68 -11.05 72.32
CA SER A 153 -60.28 -10.30 73.41
C SER A 153 -61.09 -11.23 74.32
N PRO A 154 -60.98 -11.12 75.66
CA PRO A 154 -61.82 -11.91 76.56
C PRO A 154 -63.24 -11.33 76.57
N ASN A 155 -64.21 -12.15 76.15
CA ASN A 155 -65.61 -11.82 76.29
C ASN A 155 -66.00 -11.74 77.77
N ARG A 156 -66.69 -10.65 78.07
CA ARG A 156 -67.22 -10.24 79.36
C ARG A 156 -68.70 -10.64 79.41
N ILE A 157 -69.22 -10.90 80.63
CA ILE A 157 -70.65 -10.92 81.03
C ILE A 157 -71.36 -12.25 80.63
N THR A 158 -72.05 -13.00 81.51
CA THR A 158 -73.23 -12.61 82.31
C THR A 158 -73.38 -13.38 83.63
N SER A 159 -73.75 -12.62 84.66
CA SER A 159 -74.40 -13.04 85.90
C SER A 159 -75.76 -13.70 85.67
N HIS A 160 -76.09 -14.74 86.45
CA HIS A 160 -77.29 -14.83 87.30
C HIS A 160 -77.29 -16.14 88.09
#